data_AF-A0A2N2GVZ1-F1
#
_entry.id   AF-A0A2N2GVZ1-F1
#
_cell.length_a   1.000
_cell.length_b   1.000
_cell.length_c   1.000
_cell.angle_alpha   90.00
_cell.angle_beta   90.00
_cell.angle_gamma   90.00
#
_symmetry.space_group_name_H-M   'P 1'
#
loop_
_entity.id
_entity.type
_entity.pdbx_description
1 polymer ?
#
loop_
_entity_poly.entity_id
_entity_poly.type
_entity_poly.pdbx_seq_one_letter_code
_entity_poly.pdbx_strand_id
1 'polypeptide(L)'
;MFCPNPTENDQENKDVARKYFQMGLGYSEQADHRKCIEAFECVLKLIPYSTSARYQLAKALDDGGQYTRAKKEYQLFLTTADKADPLRQKVQDRLTAIETLADKPLPPEAGEVAVEKMKEDLREELNRKLAELQKANKAAGELEKEKQRLQEEYKKKEAEKLAELNEKIRQLSEKAKPADDDAKKKPGDAPQPKKASDDDFLPLLFAGLGATRHSSVLTFNQNMDLVSEATFPSTE
;
A
#
# COMPACT_ATOMS: atom_id res chain seq x y z
N MET A 1 -23.88 -18.05 0.90
CA MET A 1 -23.98 -19.55 0.98
C MET A 1 -24.46 -20.08 -0.38
N PHE A 2 -24.13 -21.30 -0.84
CA PHE A 2 -24.71 -21.83 -2.09
C PHE A 2 -26.01 -22.58 -1.80
N CYS A 3 -27.05 -22.32 -2.59
CA CYS A 3 -28.39 -22.88 -2.44
C CYS A 3 -28.71 -23.79 -3.63
N PRO A 4 -28.84 -25.12 -3.46
CA PRO A 4 -29.16 -25.99 -4.58
C PRO A 4 -30.55 -25.68 -5.15
N ASN A 5 -30.75 -26.03 -6.41
CA ASN A 5 -32.09 -26.00 -7.00
C ASN A 5 -32.88 -27.23 -6.53
N PRO A 6 -34.20 -27.11 -6.35
CA PRO A 6 -35.04 -28.25 -6.02
C PRO A 6 -34.97 -29.30 -7.12
N THR A 7 -34.87 -30.56 -6.72
CA THR A 7 -34.92 -31.72 -7.63
C THR A 7 -36.36 -32.26 -7.71
N GLU A 8 -36.62 -33.22 -8.59
CA GLU A 8 -37.92 -33.92 -8.65
C GLU A 8 -38.13 -34.88 -7.46
N ASN A 9 -37.06 -35.19 -6.72
CA ASN A 9 -37.13 -36.08 -5.57
C ASN A 9 -37.45 -35.29 -4.29
N ASP A 10 -38.71 -35.35 -3.87
CA ASP A 10 -39.20 -34.71 -2.65
C ASP A 10 -38.41 -35.09 -1.39
N GLN A 11 -37.92 -36.33 -1.30
CA GLN A 11 -37.19 -36.79 -0.12
C GLN A 11 -35.80 -36.15 -0.05
N GLU A 12 -35.09 -36.07 -1.18
CA GLU A 12 -33.81 -35.37 -1.25
C GLU A 12 -33.97 -33.89 -0.93
N ASN A 13 -35.00 -33.24 -1.48
CA ASN A 13 -35.32 -31.85 -1.15
C ASN A 13 -35.55 -31.66 0.35
N LYS A 14 -36.24 -32.62 1.01
CA LYS A 14 -36.48 -32.60 2.45
C LYS A 14 -35.20 -32.77 3.27
N ASP A 15 -34.33 -33.69 2.86
CA ASP A 15 -33.08 -33.96 3.58
C ASP A 15 -32.11 -32.79 3.47
N VAL A 16 -32.01 -32.20 2.27
CA VAL A 16 -31.24 -30.98 2.03
C VAL A 16 -31.83 -29.82 2.84
N ALA A 17 -33.15 -29.59 2.76
CA ALA A 17 -33.81 -28.54 3.50
C ALA A 17 -33.62 -28.67 5.03
N ARG A 18 -33.65 -29.89 5.57
CA ARG A 18 -33.39 -30.13 7.01
C ARG A 18 -31.98 -29.67 7.41
N LYS A 19 -30.98 -29.93 6.56
CA LYS A 19 -29.61 -29.47 6.79
C LYS A 19 -29.52 -27.95 6.81
N TYR A 20 -30.13 -27.26 5.85
CA TYR A 20 -30.17 -25.79 5.84
C TYR A 20 -30.96 -25.23 7.03
N PHE A 21 -32.04 -25.89 7.46
CA PHE A 21 -32.80 -25.49 8.63
C PHE A 21 -31.95 -25.53 9.91
N GLN A 22 -31.18 -26.60 10.10
CA GLN A 22 -30.24 -26.71 11.22
C GLN A 22 -29.13 -25.66 11.15
N MET A 23 -28.60 -25.39 9.96
CA MET A 23 -27.62 -24.31 9.76
C MET A 23 -28.21 -22.94 10.12
N GLY A 24 -29.44 -22.65 9.69
CA GLY A 24 -30.15 -21.41 10.03
C GLY A 24 -30.31 -21.22 11.54
N LEU A 25 -30.66 -22.29 12.26
CA LEU A 25 -30.71 -22.26 13.73
C LEU A 25 -29.35 -21.96 14.34
N GLY A 26 -28.28 -22.62 13.88
CA GLY A 26 -26.92 -22.35 14.35
C GLY A 26 -26.47 -20.90 14.09
N TYR A 27 -26.79 -20.33 12.94
CA TYR A 27 -26.52 -18.91 12.66
C TYR A 27 -27.38 -17.96 13.51
N SER A 28 -28.62 -18.35 13.82
CA SER A 28 -29.47 -17.58 14.73
C SER A 28 -28.88 -17.52 16.15
N GLU A 29 -28.27 -18.60 16.64
CA GLU A 29 -27.58 -18.64 17.94
C GLU A 29 -26.32 -17.75 17.94
N GLN A 30 -25.64 -17.66 16.80
CA GLN A 30 -24.47 -16.79 16.60
C GLN A 30 -24.85 -15.32 16.31
N ALA A 31 -26.14 -14.98 16.28
CA ALA A 31 -26.66 -13.68 15.85
C ALA A 31 -26.20 -13.24 14.44
N ASP A 32 -25.82 -14.18 13.58
CA ASP A 32 -25.49 -13.91 12.17
C ASP A 32 -26.79 -13.88 11.35
N HIS A 33 -27.49 -12.75 11.43
CA HIS A 33 -28.81 -12.58 10.81
C HIS A 33 -28.77 -12.77 9.29
N ARG A 34 -27.69 -12.36 8.60
CA ARG A 34 -27.56 -12.52 7.14
C ARG A 34 -27.56 -13.98 6.73
N LYS A 35 -26.65 -14.79 7.28
CA LYS A 35 -26.56 -16.21 6.93
C LYS A 35 -27.78 -16.99 7.40
N CYS A 36 -28.38 -16.57 8.51
CA CYS A 36 -29.64 -17.11 9.00
C CYS A 36 -30.78 -16.92 7.98
N ILE A 37 -30.93 -15.71 7.44
CA ILE A 37 -31.90 -15.38 6.39
C ILE A 37 -31.65 -16.23 5.13
N GLU A 38 -30.41 -16.28 4.63
CA GLU A 38 -30.06 -17.08 3.44
C GLU A 38 -30.40 -18.57 3.63
N ALA A 39 -30.10 -19.12 4.81
CA ALA A 39 -30.35 -20.52 5.11
C ALA A 39 -31.85 -20.83 5.10
N PHE A 40 -32.69 -20.01 5.72
CA PHE A 40 -34.14 -20.23 5.73
C PHE A 40 -34.81 -19.94 4.38
N GLU A 41 -34.31 -18.97 3.61
CA GLU A 41 -34.73 -18.77 2.21
C GLU A 41 -34.46 -20.02 1.36
N CYS A 42 -33.33 -20.69 1.55
CA CYS A 42 -33.04 -21.97 0.91
C CYS A 42 -34.02 -23.07 1.31
N VAL A 43 -34.38 -23.15 2.60
CA VAL A 43 -35.38 -24.10 3.06
C VAL A 43 -36.71 -23.86 2.36
N LEU A 44 -37.14 -22.60 2.22
CA LEU A 44 -38.39 -22.26 1.54
C LEU A 44 -38.34 -22.43 0.02
N LYS A 45 -37.15 -22.34 -0.58
CA LYS A 45 -36.95 -22.65 -2.01
C LYS A 45 -37.15 -24.15 -2.29
N LEU A 46 -36.69 -25.00 -1.38
CA LEU A 46 -36.81 -26.46 -1.49
C LEU A 46 -38.18 -26.98 -1.01
N ILE A 47 -38.71 -26.38 0.07
CA ILE A 47 -40.00 -26.72 0.67
C ILE A 47 -40.82 -25.43 0.89
N PRO A 48 -41.57 -24.98 -0.13
CA PRO A 48 -42.33 -23.72 -0.05
C PRO A 48 -43.46 -23.73 0.99
N TYR A 49 -43.92 -24.92 1.39
CA TYR A 49 -45.01 -25.12 2.34
C TYR A 49 -44.54 -25.28 3.80
N SER A 50 -43.24 -25.10 4.08
CA SER A 50 -42.72 -25.23 5.44
C SER A 50 -43.09 -24.02 6.31
N THR A 51 -44.15 -24.16 7.10
CA THR A 51 -44.63 -23.13 8.04
C THR A 51 -43.58 -22.77 9.09
N SER A 52 -42.86 -23.78 9.62
CA SER A 52 -41.78 -23.58 10.59
C SER A 52 -40.64 -22.75 10.00
N ALA A 53 -40.26 -23.00 8.74
CA ALA A 53 -39.21 -22.22 8.08
C ALA A 53 -39.64 -20.78 7.81
N ARG A 54 -40.93 -20.54 7.47
CA ARG A 54 -41.47 -19.18 7.33
C ARG A 54 -41.40 -18.40 8.62
N TYR A 55 -41.79 -19.01 9.74
CA TYR A 55 -41.69 -18.37 11.05
C TYR A 55 -40.24 -18.00 11.39
N GLN A 56 -39.31 -18.94 11.19
CA GLN A 56 -37.89 -18.70 11.50
C GLN A 56 -37.27 -17.65 10.59
N LEU A 57 -37.63 -17.62 9.30
CA LEU A 57 -37.22 -16.57 8.38
C LEU A 57 -37.75 -15.20 8.83
N ALA A 58 -39.02 -15.12 9.19
CA ALA A 58 -39.63 -13.88 9.68
C ALA A 58 -38.93 -13.39 10.96
N LYS A 59 -38.64 -14.29 11.90
CA LYS A 59 -37.88 -14.00 13.11
C LYS A 59 -36.46 -13.53 12.80
N ALA A 60 -35.75 -14.19 11.88
CA ALA A 60 -34.40 -13.80 11.48
C ALA A 60 -34.36 -12.40 10.83
N LEU A 61 -35.35 -12.08 9.99
CA LEU A 61 -35.52 -10.76 9.40
C LEU A 61 -35.83 -9.69 10.44
N ASP A 62 -36.68 -10.01 11.41
CA ASP A 62 -37.08 -9.15 12.51
C ASP A 62 -35.90 -8.83 13.45
N ASP A 63 -35.17 -9.87 13.88
CA ASP A 63 -33.94 -9.74 14.67
C ASP A 63 -32.86 -8.95 13.90
N GLY A 64 -32.80 -9.12 12.58
CA GLY A 64 -31.93 -8.38 11.66
C GLY A 64 -32.41 -6.96 11.31
N GLY A 65 -33.56 -6.51 11.85
CA GLY A 65 -34.11 -5.17 11.62
C GLY A 65 -34.75 -4.93 10.25
N GLN A 66 -34.98 -5.96 9.44
CA GLN A 66 -35.71 -5.91 8.17
C GLN A 66 -37.22 -6.13 8.39
N TYR A 67 -37.86 -5.19 9.06
CA TYR A 67 -39.27 -5.28 9.47
C TYR A 67 -40.25 -5.38 8.30
N THR A 68 -40.01 -4.71 7.16
CA THR A 68 -40.93 -4.77 6.00
C THR A 68 -41.03 -6.18 5.44
N ARG A 69 -39.90 -6.88 5.33
CA ARG A 69 -39.87 -8.27 4.88
C ARG A 69 -40.37 -9.22 5.97
N ALA A 70 -39.99 -8.98 7.22
CA ALA A 70 -40.47 -9.76 8.36
C ALA A 70 -42.00 -9.75 8.45
N LYS A 71 -42.65 -8.58 8.29
CA LYS A 71 -44.12 -8.44 8.27
C LYS A 71 -44.77 -9.33 7.23
N LYS A 72 -44.24 -9.35 5.99
CA LYS A 72 -44.77 -10.18 4.90
C LYS A 72 -44.69 -11.67 5.26
N GLU A 73 -43.56 -12.13 5.78
CA GLU A 73 -43.39 -13.54 6.14
C GLU A 73 -44.23 -13.93 7.37
N TYR A 74 -44.37 -13.05 8.37
CA TYR A 74 -45.27 -13.26 9.50
C TYR A 74 -46.74 -13.31 9.08
N GLN A 75 -47.17 -12.48 8.13
CA GLN A 75 -48.52 -12.55 7.56
C GLN A 75 -48.74 -13.87 6.81
N LEU A 76 -47.76 -14.31 6.01
CA LEU A 76 -47.80 -15.61 5.32
C LEU A 76 -47.80 -16.79 6.30
N PHE A 77 -47.10 -16.67 7.43
CA PHE A 77 -47.18 -17.64 8.51
C PHE A 77 -48.62 -17.72 9.05
N LEU A 78 -49.27 -16.58 9.35
CA LEU A 78 -50.64 -16.57 9.87
C LEU A 78 -51.68 -17.10 8.88
N THR A 79 -51.44 -17.03 7.56
CA THR A 79 -52.35 -17.60 6.56
C THR A 79 -52.15 -19.12 6.36
N THR A 80 -50.93 -19.61 6.51
CA THR A 80 -50.56 -21.03 6.27
C THR A 80 -50.55 -21.89 7.51
N ALA A 81 -50.35 -21.32 8.70
CA ALA A 81 -50.32 -22.04 9.97
C ALA A 81 -51.72 -22.45 10.44
N ASP A 82 -51.80 -23.59 11.13
CA ASP A 82 -53.03 -24.06 11.77
C ASP A 82 -53.53 -23.06 12.81
N LYS A 83 -54.86 -22.88 12.91
CA LYS A 83 -55.45 -21.92 13.86
C LYS A 83 -55.11 -22.21 15.33
N ALA A 84 -54.82 -23.47 15.66
CA ALA A 84 -54.44 -23.91 17.00
C ALA A 84 -52.94 -23.75 17.29
N ASP A 85 -52.14 -23.28 16.33
CA ASP A 85 -50.69 -23.12 16.52
C ASP A 85 -50.42 -22.06 17.62
N PRO A 86 -49.69 -22.41 18.70
CA PRO A 86 -49.42 -21.51 19.82
C PRO A 86 -48.55 -20.31 19.43
N LEU A 87 -47.85 -20.35 18.30
CA LEU A 87 -47.02 -19.24 17.82
C LEU A 87 -47.85 -18.12 17.18
N ARG A 88 -49.12 -18.35 16.81
CA ARG A 88 -49.96 -17.33 16.17
C ARG A 88 -50.11 -16.07 17.01
N GLN A 89 -50.38 -16.23 18.31
CA GLN A 89 -50.53 -15.09 19.21
C GLN A 89 -49.23 -14.29 19.27
N LYS A 90 -48.09 -14.98 19.42
CA LYS A 90 -46.77 -14.33 19.44
C LYS A 90 -46.48 -13.55 18.15
N VAL A 91 -46.86 -14.10 17.00
CA VAL A 91 -46.68 -13.43 15.70
C VAL A 91 -47.61 -12.22 15.57
N GLN A 92 -48.86 -12.31 16.03
CA GLN A 92 -49.78 -11.17 16.05
C GLN A 92 -49.27 -10.05 16.95
N ASP A 93 -48.85 -10.37 18.17
CA ASP A 93 -48.27 -9.40 19.10
C ASP A 93 -47.03 -8.75 18.47
N ARG A 94 -46.15 -9.55 17.86
CA ARG A 94 -44.95 -9.02 17.22
C ARG A 94 -45.26 -8.14 16.00
N LEU A 95 -46.23 -8.51 15.17
CA LEU A 95 -46.67 -7.73 14.01
C LEU A 95 -47.13 -6.31 14.42
N THR A 96 -47.89 -6.19 15.51
CA THR A 96 -48.29 -4.88 16.04
C THR A 96 -47.08 -4.08 16.54
N ALA A 97 -46.12 -4.74 17.21
CA ALA A 97 -44.91 -4.09 17.71
C ALA A 97 -43.99 -3.56 16.59
N ILE A 98 -43.90 -4.27 15.47
CA ILE A 98 -43.04 -3.87 14.34
C ILE A 98 -43.76 -2.97 13.32
N GLU A 99 -45.07 -2.75 13.46
CA GLU A 99 -45.90 -2.01 12.49
C GLU A 99 -45.33 -0.64 12.13
N THR A 100 -44.85 0.10 13.13
CA THR A 100 -44.31 1.46 12.98
C THR A 100 -42.79 1.51 12.78
N LEU A 101 -42.10 0.38 12.89
CA LEU A 101 -40.64 0.32 12.75
C LEU A 101 -40.23 0.35 11.27
N ALA A 102 -39.20 1.15 10.98
CA ALA A 102 -38.57 1.25 9.68
C ALA A 102 -37.37 0.31 9.55
N ASP A 103 -37.11 -0.16 8.33
CA ASP A 103 -36.02 -1.10 8.05
C ASP A 103 -34.66 -0.51 8.41
N LYS A 104 -33.83 -1.34 9.03
CA LYS A 104 -32.42 -1.05 9.29
C LYS A 104 -31.55 -1.80 8.29
N PRO A 105 -30.41 -1.23 7.87
CA PRO A 105 -29.43 -2.01 7.12
C PRO A 105 -28.99 -3.19 7.97
N LEU A 106 -28.94 -4.37 7.36
CA LEU A 106 -28.42 -5.56 8.01
C LEU A 106 -27.01 -5.29 8.53
N PRO A 107 -26.65 -5.77 9.72
CA PRO A 107 -25.29 -5.65 10.22
C PRO A 107 -24.32 -6.27 9.19
N PRO A 108 -23.15 -5.64 8.99
CA PRO A 108 -22.13 -6.16 8.08
C PRO A 108 -21.72 -7.56 8.51
N GLU A 109 -21.35 -8.41 7.56
CA GLU A 109 -20.92 -9.76 7.88
C GLU A 109 -19.69 -9.70 8.80
N ALA A 110 -19.56 -10.65 9.73
CA ALA A 110 -18.40 -10.69 10.62
C ALA A 110 -17.06 -10.67 9.86
N GLY A 111 -17.03 -11.22 8.63
CA GLY A 111 -15.90 -11.13 7.72
C GLY A 111 -15.66 -9.73 7.15
N GLU A 112 -16.72 -8.98 6.82
CA GLU A 112 -16.62 -7.58 6.35
C GLU A 112 -16.04 -6.68 7.46
N VAL A 113 -16.45 -6.88 8.72
CA VAL A 113 -15.90 -6.14 9.87
C VAL A 113 -14.41 -6.42 10.08
N ALA A 114 -13.99 -7.68 9.95
CA ALA A 114 -12.58 -8.04 10.06
C ALA A 114 -11.74 -7.41 8.93
N VAL A 115 -12.28 -7.37 7.71
CA VAL A 115 -11.63 -6.73 6.56
C VAL A 115 -11.49 -5.23 6.75
N GLU A 116 -12.53 -4.54 7.24
CA GLU A 116 -12.42 -3.10 7.49
C GLU A 116 -11.43 -2.77 8.59
N LYS A 117 -11.40 -3.55 9.68
CA LYS A 117 -10.37 -3.41 10.70
C LYS A 117 -8.96 -3.59 10.12
N MET A 118 -8.77 -4.59 9.26
CA MET A 118 -7.47 -4.83 8.63
C MET A 118 -7.06 -3.69 7.67
N LYS A 119 -8.02 -3.05 6.99
CA LYS A 119 -7.77 -1.87 6.16
C LYS A 119 -7.42 -0.65 7.00
N GLU A 120 -8.07 -0.46 8.14
CA GLU A 120 -7.72 0.59 9.10
C GLU A 120 -6.30 0.41 9.64
N ASP A 121 -5.94 -0.80 10.07
CA ASP A 121 -4.59 -1.13 10.54
C ASP A 121 -3.53 -0.85 9.45
N LEU A 122 -3.79 -1.28 8.21
CA LEU A 122 -2.90 -1.03 7.06
C LEU A 122 -2.79 0.46 6.73
N ARG A 123 -3.89 1.21 6.84
CA ARG A 123 -3.91 2.66 6.62
C ARG A 123 -3.09 3.40 7.67
N GLU A 124 -3.17 2.98 8.92
CA GLU A 124 -2.33 3.53 9.98
C GLU A 124 -0.84 3.28 9.71
N GLU A 125 -0.47 2.05 9.32
CA GLU A 125 0.92 1.72 8.97
C GLU A 125 1.43 2.57 7.80
N LEU A 126 0.61 2.73 6.75
CA LEU A 126 0.94 3.58 5.60
C LEU A 126 1.18 5.03 6.02
N ASN A 127 0.32 5.59 6.87
CA ASN A 127 0.45 6.96 7.35
C ASN A 127 1.72 7.16 8.20
N ARG A 128 2.11 6.16 9.01
CA ARG A 128 3.37 6.21 9.78
C ARG A 128 4.58 6.26 8.84
N LYS A 129 4.63 5.39 7.83
CA LYS A 129 5.72 5.37 6.83
C LYS A 129 5.79 6.70 6.05
N LEU A 130 4.65 7.25 5.67
CA LEU A 130 4.61 8.56 5.00
C LEU A 130 5.17 9.68 5.88
N ALA A 131 4.84 9.69 7.17
CA ALA A 131 5.36 10.68 8.11
C ALA A 131 6.88 10.55 8.33
N GLU A 132 7.41 9.32 8.38
CA GLU A 132 8.85 9.06 8.44
C GLU A 132 9.57 9.57 7.19
N LEU A 133 9.05 9.26 5.99
CA LEU A 133 9.61 9.76 4.73
C LEU A 133 9.57 11.30 4.65
N GLN A 134 8.50 11.94 5.14
CA GLN A 134 8.44 13.40 5.21
C GLN A 134 9.51 13.98 6.13
N LYS A 135 9.78 13.35 7.28
CA LYS A 135 10.85 13.77 8.20
C LYS A 135 12.22 13.57 7.56
N ALA A 136 12.45 12.43 6.91
CA ALA A 136 13.70 12.13 6.21
C ALA A 136 13.97 13.14 5.09
N ASN A 137 12.96 13.51 4.30
CA ASN A 137 13.09 14.53 3.25
C ASN A 137 13.40 15.92 3.80
N LYS A 138 12.79 16.29 4.94
CA LYS A 138 13.12 17.56 5.62
C LYS A 138 14.57 17.57 6.10
N ALA A 139 15.01 16.50 6.77
CA ALA A 139 16.39 16.35 7.23
C ALA A 139 17.39 16.37 6.06
N ALA A 140 17.07 15.72 4.94
CA ALA A 140 17.89 15.76 3.74
C ALA A 140 18.02 17.18 3.17
N GLY A 141 16.94 17.97 3.18
CA GLY A 141 16.96 19.38 2.77
C GLY A 141 17.78 20.27 3.71
N GLU A 142 17.77 20.00 5.00
CA GLU A 142 18.60 20.70 6.00
C GLU A 142 20.09 20.37 5.83
N LEU A 143 20.41 19.09 5.63
CA LEU A 143 21.77 18.62 5.35
C LEU A 143 22.36 19.28 4.10
N GLU A 144 21.56 19.42 3.03
CA GLU A 144 22.03 20.06 1.79
C GLU A 144 22.34 21.56 2.00
N LYS A 145 21.54 22.27 2.81
CA LYS A 145 21.82 23.67 3.17
C LYS A 145 23.09 23.81 4.00
N GLU A 146 23.31 22.90 4.94
CA GLU A 146 24.51 22.90 5.79
C GLU A 146 25.78 22.61 4.96
N LYS A 147 25.70 21.64 4.04
CA LYS A 147 26.77 21.35 3.07
C LYS A 147 27.12 22.57 2.21
N GLN A 148 26.12 23.31 1.72
CA GLN A 148 26.36 24.54 0.95
C GLN A 148 27.07 25.60 1.78
N ARG A 149 26.63 25.85 3.02
CA ARG A 149 27.28 26.79 3.93
C ARG A 149 28.73 26.42 4.22
N LEU A 150 29.01 25.15 4.50
CA LEU A 150 30.37 24.67 4.73
C LEU A 150 31.23 24.85 3.48
N GLN A 151 30.71 24.52 2.29
CA GLN A 151 31.44 24.73 1.03
C GLN A 151 31.78 26.21 0.79
N GLU A 152 30.86 27.13 1.06
CA GLU A 152 31.11 28.57 0.95
C GLU A 152 32.17 29.05 1.95
N GLU A 153 32.11 28.57 3.19
CA GLU A 153 33.12 28.87 4.21
C GLU A 153 34.51 28.35 3.81
N TYR A 154 34.59 27.13 3.30
CA TYR A 154 35.84 26.55 2.78
C TYR A 154 36.39 27.36 1.61
N LYS A 155 35.57 27.72 0.63
CA LYS A 155 35.97 28.57 -0.51
C LYS A 155 36.48 29.93 -0.06
N LYS A 156 35.83 30.55 0.93
CA LYS A 156 36.26 31.83 1.48
C LYS A 156 37.61 31.73 2.17
N LYS A 157 37.80 30.72 3.04
CA LYS A 157 39.09 30.47 3.71
C LYS A 157 40.21 30.16 2.71
N GLU A 158 39.89 29.42 1.65
CA GLU A 158 40.84 29.13 0.57
C GLU A 158 41.24 30.41 -0.17
N ALA A 159 40.28 31.26 -0.54
CA ALA A 159 40.53 32.55 -1.17
C ALA A 159 41.34 33.51 -0.28
N GLU A 160 41.06 33.56 1.03
CA GLU A 160 41.82 34.35 2.00
C GLU A 160 43.26 33.88 2.11
N LYS A 161 43.49 32.56 2.24
CA LYS A 161 44.85 32.00 2.26
C LYS A 161 45.60 32.24 0.95
N LEU A 162 44.91 32.12 -0.18
CA LEU A 162 45.49 32.38 -1.49
C LEU A 162 45.86 33.86 -1.64
N ALA A 163 45.01 34.77 -1.16
CA ALA A 163 45.29 36.20 -1.14
C ALA A 163 46.47 36.54 -0.21
N GLU A 164 46.55 35.93 0.97
CA GLU A 164 47.67 36.09 1.89
C GLU A 164 48.98 35.59 1.28
N LEU A 165 48.93 34.43 0.62
CA LEU A 165 50.09 33.86 -0.08
C LEU A 165 50.53 34.77 -1.25
N ASN A 166 49.59 35.25 -2.05
CA ASN A 166 49.86 36.17 -3.16
C ASN A 166 50.45 37.50 -2.67
N GLU A 167 49.96 38.04 -1.55
CA GLU A 167 50.52 39.24 -0.94
C GLU A 167 51.93 39.01 -0.40
N LYS A 168 52.19 37.84 0.23
CA LYS A 168 53.56 37.44 0.61
C LYS A 168 54.49 37.35 -0.61
N ILE A 169 54.02 36.77 -1.72
CA ILE A 169 54.77 36.70 -2.98
C ILE A 169 55.08 38.11 -3.49
N ARG A 170 54.09 39.03 -3.46
CA ARG A 170 54.27 40.43 -3.87
C ARG A 170 55.35 41.13 -3.03
N GLN A 171 55.26 41.02 -1.71
CA GLN A 171 56.24 41.62 -0.80
C GLN A 171 57.66 41.06 -0.99
N LEU A 172 57.79 39.76 -1.24
CA LEU A 172 59.08 39.15 -1.57
C LEU A 172 59.62 39.64 -2.91
N SER A 173 58.76 39.80 -3.92
CA SER A 173 59.14 40.35 -5.22
C SER A 173 59.56 41.83 -5.18
N GLU A 174 58.95 42.64 -4.30
CA GLU A 174 59.31 44.04 -4.09
C GLU A 174 60.64 44.19 -3.34
N LYS A 175 60.91 43.32 -2.34
CA LYS A 175 62.20 43.24 -1.64
C LYS A 175 63.33 42.70 -2.52
N ALA A 176 62.99 41.94 -3.56
CA ALA A 176 63.95 41.44 -4.54
C ALA A 176 64.26 42.42 -5.68
N LYS A 177 63.80 43.68 -5.62
CA LYS A 177 64.23 44.72 -6.57
C LYS A 177 65.71 45.07 -6.34
N PRO A 178 66.61 44.84 -7.30
CA PRO A 178 68.01 45.26 -7.16
C PRO A 178 68.12 46.78 -7.33
N ALA A 179 69.00 47.38 -6.55
CA ALA A 179 69.70 48.60 -6.97
C ALA A 179 70.82 48.16 -7.92
N ASP A 180 70.65 48.42 -9.21
CA ASP A 180 71.58 49.23 -10.00
C ASP A 180 71.28 49.11 -11.50
N ASP A 181 71.47 50.26 -12.14
CA ASP A 181 71.57 50.48 -13.57
C ASP A 181 72.70 49.63 -14.22
N ASP A 182 72.66 49.60 -15.56
CA ASP A 182 73.73 49.23 -16.49
C ASP A 182 74.06 47.74 -16.71
N ALA A 183 73.45 47.17 -17.76
CA ALA A 183 74.21 46.44 -18.78
C ALA A 183 73.42 46.26 -20.09
N LYS A 184 73.84 46.99 -21.13
CA LYS A 184 73.60 46.63 -22.53
C LYS A 184 74.03 45.17 -22.80
N LYS A 185 73.11 44.32 -23.27
CA LYS A 185 73.40 43.31 -24.31
C LYS A 185 72.12 42.70 -24.90
N LYS A 186 71.89 42.91 -26.19
CA LYS A 186 71.25 41.98 -27.14
C LYS A 186 72.36 41.46 -28.08
N PRO A 187 72.20 40.38 -28.87
CA PRO A 187 71.07 39.43 -28.97
C PRO A 187 71.51 37.95 -28.87
N GLY A 188 70.55 37.02 -28.78
CA GLY A 188 70.79 35.58 -28.96
C GLY A 188 69.48 34.81 -28.95
N ASP A 189 69.19 34.13 -30.05
CA ASP A 189 67.91 33.53 -30.42
C ASP A 189 67.29 32.55 -29.41
N ALA A 190 66.00 32.73 -29.14
CA ALA A 190 65.12 31.65 -28.69
C ALA A 190 63.79 31.77 -29.46
N PRO A 191 63.34 30.71 -30.16
CA PRO A 191 62.18 30.80 -31.06
C PRO A 191 60.87 30.85 -30.27
N GLN A 192 59.97 31.77 -30.67
CA GLN A 192 58.57 31.75 -30.26
C GLN A 192 57.81 30.64 -30.99
N PRO A 193 56.75 30.10 -30.36
CA PRO A 193 55.51 29.88 -31.09
C PRO A 193 54.32 30.55 -30.39
N LYS A 194 53.89 31.64 -31.04
CA LYS A 194 52.53 31.97 -31.51
C LYS A 194 51.32 31.67 -30.59
N LYS A 195 50.63 32.78 -30.28
CA LYS A 195 49.24 32.87 -29.82
C LYS A 195 48.30 32.06 -30.72
N ALA A 196 47.37 31.33 -30.10
CA ALA A 196 46.09 30.98 -30.70
C ALA A 196 44.99 31.51 -29.77
N SER A 197 44.22 32.43 -30.30
CA SER A 197 43.01 32.99 -29.72
C SER A 197 41.88 31.97 -29.70
N ASP A 198 40.91 32.22 -28.83
CA ASP A 198 39.61 31.58 -28.76
C ASP A 198 38.88 31.62 -30.11
N ASP A 199 37.94 30.69 -30.25
CA ASP A 199 37.04 30.41 -31.38
C ASP A 199 37.59 29.43 -32.43
N ASP A 200 37.31 28.13 -32.24
CA ASP A 200 36.60 27.36 -33.28
C ASP A 200 36.12 25.98 -32.78
N PHE A 201 34.86 25.72 -33.09
CA PHE A 201 34.03 24.56 -32.81
C PHE A 201 34.51 23.26 -33.50
N LEU A 202 34.17 22.12 -32.88
CA LEU A 202 33.96 20.74 -33.42
C LEU A 202 33.44 20.70 -34.89
N PRO A 203 33.54 19.58 -35.69
CA PRO A 203 33.06 18.24 -35.29
C PRO A 203 33.54 16.97 -36.08
N LEU A 204 32.91 15.82 -35.74
CA LEU A 204 32.63 14.57 -36.51
C LEU A 204 33.58 13.36 -36.32
N LEU A 205 33.12 12.22 -35.77
CA LEU A 205 32.20 11.17 -36.28
C LEU A 205 32.71 10.41 -37.51
N PHE A 206 32.88 9.09 -37.37
CA PHE A 206 32.56 7.95 -38.27
C PHE A 206 33.39 6.73 -37.77
N ALA A 207 32.85 5.70 -37.13
CA ALA A 207 31.82 4.70 -37.48
C ALA A 207 32.32 3.56 -38.39
N GLY A 208 32.08 2.32 -37.94
CA GLY A 208 32.06 1.06 -38.71
C GLY A 208 32.94 -0.03 -38.11
N LEU A 209 32.52 -1.28 -37.89
CA LEU A 209 31.25 -2.01 -38.05
C LEU A 209 31.47 -3.40 -37.41
N GLY A 210 30.47 -4.03 -36.80
CA GLY A 210 30.53 -5.49 -36.51
C GLY A 210 29.73 -5.95 -35.29
N ALA A 211 28.46 -6.27 -35.50
CA ALA A 211 27.54 -6.77 -34.49
C ALA A 211 27.79 -8.24 -34.09
N THR A 212 27.43 -8.62 -32.86
CA THR A 212 26.51 -9.75 -32.57
C THR A 212 25.97 -9.65 -31.15
N ARG A 213 24.66 -9.88 -31.03
CA ARG A 213 23.87 -9.85 -29.79
C ARG A 213 24.17 -11.07 -28.93
N HIS A 214 24.32 -10.91 -27.61
CA HIS A 214 23.72 -11.82 -26.64
C HIS A 214 23.35 -11.07 -25.35
N SER A 215 22.13 -11.33 -24.91
CA SER A 215 21.47 -10.82 -23.71
C SER A 215 22.16 -11.33 -22.45
N SER A 216 22.40 -10.47 -21.46
CA SER A 216 22.57 -10.86 -20.04
C SER A 216 22.37 -9.64 -19.14
N VAL A 217 21.27 -9.67 -18.40
CA VAL A 217 20.99 -8.80 -17.23
C VAL A 217 21.96 -9.20 -16.13
N LEU A 218 22.68 -8.24 -15.54
CA LEU A 218 23.42 -8.44 -14.30
C LEU A 218 22.86 -7.53 -13.20
N THR A 219 22.25 -8.19 -12.24
CA THR A 219 21.82 -7.71 -10.93
C THR A 219 23.02 -7.28 -10.09
N PHE A 220 22.89 -6.13 -9.43
CA PHE A 220 23.85 -5.61 -8.46
C PHE A 220 23.60 -6.28 -7.11
N ASN A 221 24.56 -7.07 -6.61
CA ASN A 221 24.45 -7.79 -5.35
C ASN A 221 25.06 -6.95 -4.21
N GLN A 222 24.29 -6.74 -3.15
CA GLN A 222 24.73 -6.14 -1.89
C GLN A 222 25.53 -7.19 -1.11
N ASN A 223 26.77 -6.84 -0.71
CA ASN A 223 27.28 -7.04 0.64
C ASN A 223 28.78 -6.71 0.68
N MET A 224 29.09 -5.60 1.36
CA MET A 224 30.37 -5.45 2.04
C MET A 224 30.31 -6.30 3.31
N ASP A 225 31.31 -7.16 3.50
CA ASP A 225 31.98 -7.28 4.79
C ASP A 225 33.39 -7.84 4.57
N LEU A 226 34.37 -7.10 5.10
CA LEU A 226 35.77 -7.45 5.23
C LEU A 226 35.95 -8.45 6.39
N VAL A 227 37.00 -9.27 6.35
CA VAL A 227 38.06 -9.36 7.38
C VAL A 227 38.87 -10.68 7.25
N SER A 228 40.19 -10.50 7.13
CA SER A 228 41.31 -11.28 7.70
C SER A 228 41.74 -12.67 7.14
N GLU A 229 42.93 -12.62 6.53
CA GLU A 229 44.14 -13.44 6.71
C GLU A 229 44.15 -14.99 6.63
N ALA A 230 45.08 -15.42 5.77
CA ALA A 230 46.02 -16.55 5.90
C ALA A 230 45.42 -17.97 5.82
N THR A 231 45.87 -18.91 4.98
CA THR A 231 47.24 -19.35 4.63
C THR A 231 47.13 -20.32 3.42
N PHE A 232 48.11 -20.30 2.50
CA PHE A 232 48.41 -21.37 1.51
C PHE A 232 49.09 -22.59 2.22
N PRO A 233 49.35 -23.80 1.64
CA PRO A 233 49.47 -24.14 0.19
C PRO A 233 48.98 -25.54 -0.32
N SER A 234 48.91 -25.63 -1.66
CA SER A 234 49.35 -26.70 -2.61
C SER A 234 48.96 -28.20 -2.52
N THR A 235 48.55 -28.72 -3.70
CA THR A 235 48.87 -30.04 -4.35
C THR A 235 48.50 -31.33 -3.60
N GLU A 236 47.84 -32.35 -4.15
CA GLU A 236 47.75 -32.94 -5.50
C GLU A 236 46.31 -33.36 -5.84
#